data_AF-A0A3A0BTV3-F1
#
_entry.id   AF-A0A3A0BTV3-F1
#
_cell.length_a   1.000
_cell.length_b   1.000
_cell.length_c   1.000
_cell.angle_alpha   90.00
_cell.angle_beta   90.00
_cell.angle_gamma   90.00
#
_symmetry.space_group_name_H-M   'P 1'
#
loop_
_entity.id
_entity.type
_entity.pdbx_description
1 polymer ?
#
loop_
_entity_poly.entity_id
_entity_poly.type
_entity_poly.pdbx_seq_one_letter_code
_entity_poly.pdbx_strand_id
1 'polypeptide(L)'
;MHNISPTHSDELDNDDLPVGRILTRREVLALLGVTGASLLAACAVPAMTEGPYFVDAKLNRSDIRAEPSDGSTVEGTPLALTFRVSQVTPDGCSPLAGATFDIGLDLSS
;
A
#
# COMPACT_ATOMS: atom_id res chain seq x y z
N MET A 1 68.60 -40.30 18.20
CA MET A 1 68.35 -38.85 18.16
C MET A 1 67.06 -38.64 17.37
N HIS A 2 65.98 -38.25 18.05
CA HIS A 2 64.68 -37.96 17.45
C HIS A 2 64.71 -36.54 16.88
N ASN A 3 64.39 -36.37 15.61
CA ASN A 3 64.21 -35.06 14.99
C ASN A 3 62.77 -34.94 14.50
N ILE A 4 61.91 -34.36 15.34
CA ILE A 4 60.57 -33.92 14.96
C ILE A 4 60.55 -32.40 15.14
N SER A 5 60.43 -31.69 14.03
CA SER A 5 59.86 -30.34 13.96
C SER A 5 59.52 -30.08 12.48
N PRO A 6 58.41 -29.42 12.11
CA PRO A 6 57.64 -28.46 12.90
C PRO A 6 56.16 -28.82 13.03
N THR A 7 55.57 -28.63 14.21
CA THR A 7 54.12 -28.41 14.29
C THR A 7 53.86 -27.03 13.69
N HIS A 8 53.38 -27.08 12.45
CA HIS A 8 52.56 -26.09 11.76
C HIS A 8 52.05 -25.03 12.74
N SER A 9 52.62 -23.84 12.62
CA SER A 9 52.14 -22.62 13.27
C SER A 9 50.62 -22.59 13.18
N ASP A 10 49.97 -22.24 14.28
CA ASP A 10 48.55 -21.90 14.35
C ASP A 10 48.23 -20.75 13.37
N GLU A 11 48.14 -21.07 12.09
CA GLU A 11 47.50 -20.23 11.08
C GLU A 11 46.03 -20.54 11.23
N LEU A 12 45.33 -19.74 12.05
CA LEU A 12 43.88 -19.71 12.08
C LEU A 12 43.42 -19.49 10.63
N ASP A 13 43.03 -20.57 9.96
CA ASP A 13 42.33 -20.56 8.69
C ASP A 13 41.13 -19.64 8.86
N ASN A 14 41.27 -18.40 8.42
CA ASN A 14 40.13 -17.52 8.24
C ASN A 14 39.58 -17.84 6.84
N ASP A 15 38.99 -19.02 6.72
CA ASP A 15 38.32 -19.54 5.52
C ASP A 15 37.03 -18.77 5.20
N ASP A 16 36.61 -17.90 6.13
CA ASP A 16 35.52 -16.93 5.99
C ASP A 16 35.88 -15.79 5.02
N LEU A 17 35.99 -16.13 3.73
CA LEU A 17 35.85 -15.15 2.67
C LEU A 17 34.37 -14.77 2.54
N PRO A 18 34.00 -13.49 2.56
CA PRO A 18 32.63 -13.09 2.32
C PRO A 18 32.24 -13.47 0.88
N VAL A 19 31.45 -14.54 0.75
CA VAL A 19 30.86 -14.95 -0.54
C VAL A 19 29.63 -14.08 -0.78
N GLY A 20 29.82 -13.03 -1.58
CA GLY A 20 28.76 -12.09 -1.96
C GLY A 20 29.00 -10.68 -1.44
N ARG A 21 28.05 -9.79 -1.72
CA ARG A 21 28.14 -8.39 -1.29
C ARG A 21 27.43 -8.24 0.05
N ILE A 22 28.18 -7.87 1.09
CA ILE A 22 27.58 -7.43 2.35
C ILE A 22 26.90 -6.09 2.08
N LEU A 23 25.57 -6.09 2.13
CA LEU A 23 24.80 -4.87 1.95
C LEU A 23 24.92 -4.03 3.22
N THR A 24 25.27 -2.77 3.03
CA THR A 24 25.18 -1.78 4.10
C THR A 24 23.71 -1.54 4.45
N ARG A 25 23.45 -1.04 5.67
CA ARG A 25 22.08 -0.68 6.09
C ARG A 25 21.36 0.22 5.08
N ARG A 26 22.08 1.14 4.42
CA ARG A 26 21.53 2.04 3.41
C ARG A 26 21.20 1.34 2.10
N GLU A 27 21.99 0.35 1.70
CA GLU A 27 21.73 -0.44 0.50
C GLU A 27 20.56 -1.39 0.71
N VAL A 28 20.42 -1.97 1.91
CA VAL A 28 19.23 -2.74 2.29
C VAL A 28 17.98 -1.85 2.27
N LEU A 29 18.07 -0.64 2.83
CA LEU A 29 16.97 0.33 2.78
C LEU A 29 16.67 0.79 1.35
N ALA A 30 17.67 0.97 0.48
CA ALA A 30 17.44 1.31 -0.91
C ALA A 30 16.78 0.16 -1.67
N LEU A 31 17.23 -1.08 -1.45
CA LEU A 31 16.70 -2.27 -2.12
C LEU A 31 15.24 -2.55 -1.70
N LEU A 32 14.97 -2.54 -0.39
CA LEU A 32 13.63 -2.80 0.15
C LEU A 32 12.70 -1.58 0.04
N GLY A 33 13.26 -0.37 0.14
CA GLY A 33 12.50 0.88 0.04
C GLY A 33 12.00 1.16 -1.37
N VAL A 34 12.81 0.85 -2.40
CA VAL A 34 12.38 1.04 -3.80
C VAL A 34 11.31 0.02 -4.19
N THR A 35 11.47 -1.26 -3.83
CA THR A 35 10.44 -2.27 -4.13
C THR A 35 9.15 -2.01 -3.35
N GLY A 36 9.24 -1.72 -2.06
CA GLY A 36 8.09 -1.42 -1.21
C GLY A 36 7.32 -0.15 -1.63
N ALA A 37 8.04 0.93 -1.97
CA ALA A 37 7.39 2.17 -2.43
C ALA A 37 6.73 2.00 -3.81
N SER A 38 7.33 1.21 -4.71
CA SER A 38 6.76 0.99 -6.06
C SER A 38 5.40 0.27 -6.03
N LEU A 39 5.20 -0.69 -5.13
CA LEU A 39 3.93 -1.39 -4.96
C LEU A 39 2.84 -0.47 -4.40
N LEU A 40 3.19 0.40 -3.44
CA LEU A 40 2.27 1.38 -2.88
C LEU A 40 1.93 2.51 -3.86
N ALA A 41 2.87 2.88 -4.73
CA ALA A 41 2.65 3.90 -5.76
C ALA A 41 1.79 3.38 -6.93
N ALA A 42 1.82 2.08 -7.23
CA ALA A 42 1.04 1.48 -8.32
C ALA A 42 -0.48 1.55 -8.07
N CYS A 43 -0.90 1.48 -6.81
CA CYS A 43 -2.29 1.56 -6.39
C CYS A 43 -2.44 2.65 -5.32
N ALA A 44 -2.26 3.92 -5.71
CA ALA A 44 -2.42 5.03 -4.76
C ALA A 44 -3.85 5.02 -4.18
N VAL A 45 -3.96 4.85 -2.86
CA VAL A 45 -5.21 5.03 -2.13
C VAL A 45 -5.19 6.45 -1.58
N PRO A 46 -5.92 7.41 -2.17
CA PRO A 46 -6.01 8.74 -1.61
C PRO A 46 -6.62 8.64 -0.21
N ALA A 47 -5.93 9.20 0.79
CA ALA A 47 -6.46 9.36 2.13
C ALA A 47 -6.87 10.82 2.32
N MET A 48 -8.13 11.03 2.67
CA MET A 48 -8.68 12.34 3.04
C MET A 48 -9.39 12.19 4.38
N THR A 49 -9.40 13.27 5.17
CA THR A 49 -10.16 13.31 6.43
C THR A 49 -11.65 13.31 6.12
N GLU A 50 -12.43 12.59 6.91
CA GLU A 50 -13.88 12.67 6.88
C GLU A 50 -14.32 14.07 7.36
N GLY A 51 -14.96 14.82 6.47
CA GLY A 51 -15.53 16.13 6.81
C GLY A 51 -16.73 16.01 7.76
N PRO A 52 -17.23 17.11 8.33
CA PRO A 52 -18.29 17.08 9.35
C PRO A 52 -19.67 16.67 8.82
N TYR A 53 -19.81 16.42 7.52
CA TYR A 53 -21.07 16.13 6.84
C TYR A 53 -21.15 14.68 6.35
N PHE A 54 -20.83 13.73 7.23
CA PHE A 54 -21.06 12.31 7.00
C PHE A 54 -22.23 11.80 7.84
N VAL A 55 -23.07 10.95 7.24
CA VAL A 55 -24.20 10.31 7.91
C VAL A 55 -24.15 8.81 7.60
N ASP A 56 -23.97 7.98 8.64
CA ASP A 56 -23.96 6.51 8.52
C ASP A 56 -25.39 5.93 8.42
N ALA A 57 -26.11 6.33 7.37
CA ALA A 57 -27.47 5.87 7.09
C ALA A 57 -27.51 4.52 6.33
N LYS A 58 -26.37 4.05 5.81
CA LYS A 58 -26.22 2.79 5.05
C LYS A 58 -27.17 2.66 3.86
N LEU A 59 -27.36 3.75 3.14
CA LEU A 59 -28.30 3.81 2.02
C LEU A 59 -27.68 3.26 0.72
N ASN A 60 -28.23 2.17 0.18
CA ASN A 60 -27.72 1.54 -1.05
C ASN A 60 -28.45 2.06 -2.30
N ARG A 61 -27.90 3.07 -2.97
CA ARG A 61 -28.53 3.74 -4.12
C ARG A 61 -27.51 4.15 -5.18
N SER A 62 -27.95 4.10 -6.45
CA SER A 62 -27.18 4.61 -7.60
C SER A 62 -27.46 6.08 -7.93
N ASP A 63 -28.65 6.59 -7.59
CA ASP A 63 -29.01 8.01 -7.71
C ASP A 63 -29.29 8.57 -6.31
N ILE A 64 -28.46 9.53 -5.89
CA ILE A 64 -28.51 10.15 -4.56
C ILE A 64 -29.40 11.41 -4.50
N ARG A 65 -29.94 11.88 -5.64
CA ARG A 65 -30.63 13.19 -5.70
C ARG A 65 -31.97 13.21 -4.99
N ALA A 66 -32.68 12.08 -4.94
CA ALA A 66 -33.97 12.01 -4.27
C ALA A 66 -33.79 11.90 -2.76
N GLU A 67 -34.46 12.75 -2.00
CA GLU A 67 -34.46 12.73 -0.54
C GLU A 67 -35.13 11.43 -0.03
N PRO A 68 -34.47 10.64 0.84
CA PRO A 68 -35.02 9.35 1.28
C PRO A 68 -36.36 9.43 2.03
N SER A 69 -36.64 10.56 2.69
CA SER A 69 -37.82 10.72 3.54
C SER A 69 -39.10 11.07 2.78
N ASP A 70 -39.00 11.84 1.70
CA ASP A 70 -40.16 12.33 0.94
C ASP A 70 -40.05 12.15 -0.59
N GLY A 71 -38.92 11.68 -1.09
CA GLY A 71 -38.66 11.46 -2.52
C GLY A 71 -38.44 12.73 -3.33
N SER A 72 -38.36 13.91 -2.69
CA SER A 72 -38.13 15.17 -3.38
C SER A 72 -36.74 15.24 -4.01
N THR A 73 -36.60 15.95 -5.13
CA THR A 73 -35.32 16.18 -5.80
C THR A 73 -35.09 17.67 -5.96
N VAL A 74 -33.86 18.12 -5.74
CA VAL A 74 -33.46 19.52 -5.96
C VAL A 74 -32.88 19.69 -7.36
N GLU A 75 -33.19 20.83 -8.00
CA GLU A 75 -32.65 21.19 -9.31
C GLU A 75 -31.12 21.41 -9.27
N GLY A 76 -30.43 21.01 -10.33
CA GLY A 76 -28.98 21.14 -10.46
C GLY A 76 -28.42 20.48 -11.72
N THR A 77 -27.13 20.68 -11.98
CA THR A 77 -26.44 20.03 -13.11
C THR A 77 -26.18 18.55 -12.79
N PRO A 78 -26.68 17.60 -13.59
CA PRO A 78 -26.44 16.18 -13.33
C PRO A 78 -24.94 15.83 -13.44
N LEU A 79 -24.44 15.08 -12.45
CA LEU A 79 -23.09 14.52 -12.43
C LEU A 79 -23.18 13.00 -12.35
N ALA A 80 -22.71 12.31 -13.40
CA ALA A 80 -22.62 10.86 -13.41
C ALA A 80 -21.23 10.42 -12.93
N LEU A 81 -21.19 9.63 -11.86
CA LEU A 81 -19.96 9.08 -11.30
C LEU A 81 -19.89 7.58 -11.57
N THR A 82 -18.70 7.09 -11.92
CA THR A 82 -18.43 5.66 -12.07
C THR A 82 -17.13 5.34 -11.33
N PHE A 83 -17.25 4.58 -10.25
CA PHE A 83 -16.10 4.12 -9.47
C PHE A 83 -15.72 2.71 -9.90
N ARG A 84 -14.42 2.49 -10.12
CA ARG A 84 -13.83 1.15 -10.30
C ARG A 84 -13.01 0.86 -9.07
N VAL A 85 -13.44 -0.13 -8.28
CA VAL A 85 -12.76 -0.51 -7.05
C VAL A 85 -11.80 -1.66 -7.33
N SER A 86 -10.56 -1.51 -6.88
CA SER A 86 -9.50 -2.49 -7.00
C SER A 86 -8.86 -2.75 -5.64
N GLN A 87 -8.38 -3.97 -5.43
CA GLN A 87 -7.56 -4.34 -4.28
C GLN A 87 -6.07 -4.35 -4.65
N VAL A 88 -5.22 -4.02 -3.67
CA VAL A 88 -3.77 -4.10 -3.81
C VAL A 88 -3.31 -5.52 -3.52
N THR A 89 -2.55 -6.10 -4.44
CA THR A 89 -1.96 -7.45 -4.31
C THR A 89 -0.44 -7.35 -4.49
N PRO A 90 0.33 -8.40 -4.12
CA PRO A 90 1.78 -8.42 -4.32
C PRO A 90 2.20 -8.19 -5.78
N ASP A 91 1.36 -8.57 -6.73
CA ASP A 91 1.63 -8.51 -8.17
C ASP A 91 1.00 -7.27 -8.86
N GLY A 92 0.31 -6.39 -8.11
CA GLY A 92 -0.32 -5.17 -8.63
C GLY A 92 -1.77 -4.96 -8.16
N CYS A 93 -2.54 -4.12 -8.87
CA CYS A 93 -3.96 -3.89 -8.56
C CYS A 93 -4.86 -4.84 -9.36
N SER A 94 -5.84 -5.47 -8.70
CA SER A 94 -6.87 -6.30 -9.36
C SER A 94 -8.29 -5.85 -8.97
N PRO A 95 -9.32 -6.03 -9.82
CA PRO A 95 -10.69 -5.62 -9.49
C PRO A 95 -11.22 -6.27 -8.20
N LEU A 96 -11.89 -5.48 -7.36
CA LEU A 96 -12.55 -5.97 -6.15
C LEU A 96 -14.07 -6.10 -6.40
N ALA A 97 -14.55 -7.35 -6.47
CA ALA A 97 -15.96 -7.64 -6.63
C ALA A 97 -16.74 -7.47 -5.31
N GLY A 98 -17.95 -6.91 -5.39
CA GLY A 98 -18.83 -6.76 -4.22
C GLY A 98 -18.41 -5.65 -3.25
N ALA A 99 -17.54 -4.72 -3.67
CA ALA A 99 -17.18 -3.58 -2.86
C ALA A 99 -18.40 -2.67 -2.59
N THR A 100 -18.59 -2.31 -1.32
CA THR A 100 -19.48 -1.21 -0.90
C THR A 100 -18.65 0.05 -0.72
N PHE A 101 -19.17 1.19 -1.17
CA PHE A 101 -18.53 2.49 -0.97
C PHE A 101 -19.57 3.51 -0.52
N ASP A 102 -19.17 4.37 0.40
CA ASP A 102 -19.95 5.52 0.85
C ASP A 102 -19.36 6.79 0.23
N ILE A 103 -20.22 7.76 -0.10
CA ILE A 103 -19.81 9.05 -0.64
C ILE A 103 -20.20 10.16 0.34
N GLY A 104 -19.22 10.96 0.75
CA GLY A 104 -19.39 12.16 1.57
C GLY A 104 -18.74 13.36 0.90
N LEU A 105 -19.25 14.55 1.16
CA LEU A 105 -18.64 15.80 0.70
C LEU A 105 -17.83 16.40 1.85
N ASP A 106 -16.53 16.61 1.61
CA ASP A 106 -15.72 17.44 2.48
C ASP A 106 -15.74 18.88 1.94
N LEU A 107 -16.27 19.79 2.76
CA LEU A 107 -16.26 21.23 2.49
C LEU A 107 -15.23 21.85 3.44
N SER A 108 -13.95 21.76 3.08
CA SER A 108 -12.94 22.60 3.73
C SER A 108 -13.18 24.04 3.28
N SER A 109 -13.46 24.92 4.24
CA SER A 109 -13.41 26.38 4.01
C SER A 109 -11.99 26.86 3.78
#